data_AF-A0A4R5FJ68-F1
#
_entry.id   AF-A0A4R5FJ68-F1
#
_cell.length_a   1.000
_cell.length_b   1.000
_cell.length_c   1.000
_cell.angle_alpha   90.00
_cell.angle_beta   90.00
_cell.angle_gamma   90.00
#
_symmetry.space_group_name_H-M   'P 1'
#
loop_
_entity.id
_entity.type
_entity.pdbx_description
1 polymer ?
#
loop_
_entity_poly.entity_id
_entity_poly.type
_entity_poly.pdbx_seq_one_letter_code
_entity_poly.pdbx_strand_id
1 'polypeptide(L)'
;MVFVAWTTREDRHYDDTGAFLLLLAAVVGGSLLLTGAGPSTPWLLALLRRHTVRLPPSIRLAARDLARNSGRTAHPIAITMVTTAVAVTVLIVAVAVTAQSRAGYDPAARSGALLVNVLAEDATDVRATIQRELPGVPVAQRDLPSRRGDLRLRAEGVRDVASSGFIGDQALLRYLTGNPATPYDEGTAVVVTPHDVQVDAVTLTYALSSGEPSEKTIPAVVVSSSDPYVNEVFIPTQVVRDLGLRPEPYELIVDPSAHRTTGSEQERIDRRMGEGASTYVERGFRGSTGWLGVVAALIVVALGSALVAGGRAAARGRSRRVLLRAGNGSALTLRRFAASRAGLSMVCGTAPGAVAGCVIGSLLAWPTTTSHEWEVMPRVSFDTPWWAIATLVAALPVLAGIIAALPRPPRG
;
A
#
# COMPACT_ATOMS: atom_id res chain seq x y z
N MET A 1 -12.15 -5.64 -28.59
CA MET A 1 -12.67 -4.45 -27.87
C MET A 1 -14.20 -4.43 -27.75
N VAL A 2 -15.00 -4.90 -28.74
CA VAL A 2 -16.47 -4.92 -28.63
C VAL A 2 -17.03 -6.05 -27.75
N PHE A 3 -16.31 -7.17 -27.60
CA PHE A 3 -16.76 -8.31 -26.77
C PHE A 3 -16.61 -8.11 -25.26
N VAL A 4 -15.91 -7.06 -24.80
CA VAL A 4 -15.65 -6.80 -23.36
C VAL A 4 -16.70 -5.85 -22.75
N ALA A 5 -17.40 -5.06 -23.58
CA ALA A 5 -18.44 -4.14 -23.12
C ALA A 5 -19.80 -4.82 -22.90
N TRP A 6 -19.97 -6.06 -23.36
CA TRP A 6 -21.25 -6.76 -23.27
C TRP A 6 -21.38 -7.62 -22.00
N THR A 7 -20.27 -7.96 -21.33
CA THR A 7 -20.28 -8.77 -20.11
C THR A 7 -20.51 -7.96 -18.83
N THR A 8 -20.69 -6.64 -18.92
CA THR A 8 -20.84 -5.75 -17.74
C THR A 8 -22.30 -5.38 -17.44
N ARG A 9 -23.29 -6.09 -18.00
CA ARG A 9 -24.70 -5.70 -17.86
C ARG A 9 -25.58 -6.65 -17.03
N GLU A 10 -25.14 -7.85 -16.69
CA GLU A 10 -25.92 -8.78 -15.86
C GLU A 10 -25.11 -9.21 -14.63
N ASP A 11 -25.73 -9.02 -13.46
CA ASP A 11 -25.41 -9.54 -12.12
C ASP A 11 -24.15 -9.05 -11.38
N ARG A 12 -24.40 -8.09 -10.48
CA ARG A 12 -23.49 -7.44 -9.51
C ARG A 12 -22.92 -8.36 -8.42
N HIS A 13 -22.72 -9.65 -8.67
CA HIS A 13 -22.17 -10.60 -7.68
C HIS A 13 -20.92 -11.33 -8.15
N TYR A 14 -20.35 -10.94 -9.30
CA TYR A 14 -19.21 -11.65 -9.88
C TYR A 14 -18.16 -10.70 -10.49
N ASP A 15 -17.75 -9.68 -9.74
CA ASP A 15 -16.63 -8.79 -10.15
C ASP A 15 -15.24 -9.45 -9.97
N ASP A 16 -15.14 -10.53 -9.18
CA ASP A 16 -13.88 -11.25 -8.96
C ASP A 16 -13.32 -11.87 -10.25
N THR A 17 -14.18 -12.45 -11.11
CA THR A 17 -13.70 -13.03 -12.38
C THR A 17 -13.37 -11.98 -13.41
N GLY A 18 -14.07 -10.85 -13.43
CA GLY A 18 -13.76 -9.72 -14.31
C GLY A 18 -12.39 -9.13 -14.00
N ALA A 19 -12.11 -8.87 -12.73
CA ALA A 19 -10.82 -8.40 -12.24
C ALA A 19 -9.71 -9.44 -12.48
N PHE A 20 -9.97 -10.72 -12.22
CA PHE A 20 -9.03 -11.81 -12.46
C PHE A 20 -8.68 -11.97 -13.94
N LEU A 21 -9.67 -11.92 -14.85
CA LEU A 21 -9.46 -12.02 -16.30
C LEU A 21 -8.69 -10.82 -16.85
N LEU A 22 -8.94 -9.62 -16.32
CA LEU A 22 -8.18 -8.42 -16.68
C LEU A 22 -6.74 -8.46 -16.17
N LEU A 23 -6.52 -8.97 -14.95
CA LEU A 23 -5.19 -9.18 -14.40
C LEU A 23 -4.44 -10.23 -15.23
N LEU A 24 -5.09 -11.35 -15.57
CA LEU A 24 -4.51 -12.39 -16.41
C LEU A 24 -4.21 -11.87 -17.82
N ALA A 25 -5.09 -11.08 -18.43
CA ALA A 25 -4.85 -10.45 -19.71
C ALA A 25 -3.71 -9.42 -19.66
N ALA A 26 -3.58 -8.65 -18.57
CA ALA A 26 -2.48 -7.71 -18.38
C ALA A 26 -1.15 -8.43 -18.16
N VAL A 27 -1.14 -9.52 -17.39
CA VAL A 27 0.06 -10.34 -17.15
C VAL A 27 0.47 -11.09 -18.41
N VAL A 28 -0.47 -11.71 -19.12
CA VAL A 28 -0.22 -12.40 -20.39
C VAL A 28 0.21 -11.40 -21.46
N GLY A 29 -0.49 -10.27 -21.61
CA GLY A 29 -0.13 -9.20 -22.54
C GLY A 29 1.23 -8.58 -22.23
N GLY A 30 1.52 -8.33 -20.96
CA GLY A 30 2.83 -7.86 -20.50
C GLY A 30 3.94 -8.87 -20.76
N SER A 31 3.69 -10.16 -20.51
CA SER A 31 4.62 -11.24 -20.81
C SER A 31 4.84 -11.40 -22.31
N LEU A 32 3.81 -11.24 -23.13
CA LEU A 32 3.88 -11.29 -24.59
C LEU A 32 4.64 -10.08 -25.16
N LEU A 33 4.46 -8.89 -24.58
CA LEU A 33 5.25 -7.69 -24.89
C LEU A 33 6.72 -7.89 -24.52
N LEU A 34 7.00 -8.44 -23.34
CA LEU A 34 8.36 -8.70 -22.86
C LEU A 34 9.08 -9.77 -23.70
N THR A 35 8.38 -10.83 -24.10
CA THR A 35 8.93 -11.88 -24.96
C THR A 35 9.05 -11.44 -26.42
N GLY A 36 8.09 -10.66 -26.92
CA GLY A 36 8.10 -10.09 -28.28
C GLY A 36 9.12 -8.97 -28.49
N ALA A 37 9.46 -8.22 -27.43
CA ALA A 37 10.49 -7.16 -27.49
C ALA A 37 11.93 -7.71 -27.35
N GLY A 38 12.12 -8.92 -26.84
CA GLY A 38 13.42 -9.60 -26.76
C GLY A 38 14.17 -9.66 -28.11
N PRO A 39 13.53 -10.10 -29.22
CA PRO A 39 14.13 -10.08 -30.55
C PRO A 39 14.35 -8.67 -31.14
N SER A 40 13.89 -7.59 -30.50
CA SER A 40 14.10 -6.21 -30.96
C SER A 40 15.47 -5.64 -30.57
N THR A 41 16.29 -6.37 -29.79
CA THR A 41 17.65 -5.98 -29.42
C THR A 41 18.52 -5.52 -30.61
N PRO A 42 18.58 -6.23 -31.77
CA PRO A 42 19.29 -5.75 -32.96
C PRO A 42 18.70 -4.46 -33.55
N TRP A 43 17.39 -4.25 -33.48
CA TRP A 43 16.73 -3.01 -33.94
C TRP A 43 17.06 -1.83 -33.02
N LEU A 44 17.05 -2.03 -31.70
CA LEU A 44 17.50 -1.05 -30.71
C LEU A 44 18.96 -0.64 -30.91
N LEU A 45 19.85 -1.59 -31.17
CA LEU A 45 21.26 -1.32 -31.47
C LEU A 45 21.42 -0.60 -32.82
N ALA A 46 20.57 -0.89 -33.82
CA ALA A 46 20.56 -0.18 -35.10
C ALA A 46 20.07 1.27 -34.95
N LEU A 47 19.05 1.51 -34.11
CA LEU A 47 18.56 2.85 -33.78
C LEU A 47 19.64 3.67 -33.06
N LEU A 48 20.35 3.04 -32.13
CA LEU A 48 21.47 3.66 -31.40
C LEU A 48 22.64 4.00 -32.32
N ARG A 49 22.91 3.17 -33.36
CA ARG A 49 23.94 3.47 -34.36
C ARG A 49 23.71 4.81 -35.06
N ARG A 50 22.46 5.19 -35.36
CA ARG A 50 22.14 6.49 -35.97
C ARG A 50 22.55 7.67 -35.09
N HIS A 51 22.53 7.50 -33.77
CA HIS A 51 22.91 8.55 -32.81
C HIS A 51 24.35 8.46 -32.32
N THR A 52 25.07 7.37 -32.60
CA THR A 52 26.46 7.17 -32.13
C THR A 52 27.52 8.00 -32.86
N VAL A 53 27.17 8.71 -33.94
CA VAL A 53 28.10 9.57 -34.69
C VAL A 53 28.62 10.74 -33.84
N ARG A 54 27.82 11.21 -32.86
CA ARG A 54 28.19 12.30 -31.93
C ARG A 54 28.78 11.82 -30.61
N LEU A 55 28.88 10.51 -30.38
CA LEU A 55 29.28 9.96 -29.08
C LEU A 55 30.80 9.73 -28.98
N PRO A 56 31.38 9.83 -27.76
CA PRO A 56 32.78 9.53 -27.51
C PRO A 56 33.21 8.16 -28.07
N PRO A 57 34.47 8.02 -28.50
CA PRO A 57 34.98 6.81 -29.16
C PRO A 57 34.82 5.54 -28.31
N SER A 58 34.85 5.65 -26.98
CA SER A 58 34.64 4.52 -26.06
C SER A 58 33.24 3.91 -26.18
N ILE A 59 32.20 4.75 -26.33
CA ILE A 59 30.80 4.31 -26.47
C ILE A 59 30.59 3.66 -27.84
N ARG A 60 31.18 4.23 -28.90
CA ARG A 60 31.14 3.65 -30.26
C ARG A 60 31.75 2.25 -30.30
N LEU A 61 32.88 2.04 -29.65
CA LEU A 61 33.53 0.74 -29.56
C LEU A 61 32.67 -0.25 -28.78
N ALA A 62 32.11 0.17 -27.65
CA ALA A 62 31.22 -0.66 -26.84
C ALA A 62 29.96 -1.09 -27.62
N ALA A 63 29.31 -0.16 -28.33
CA ALA A 63 28.14 -0.43 -29.16
C ALA A 63 28.44 -1.45 -30.27
N ARG A 64 29.58 -1.31 -30.96
CA ARG A 64 30.01 -2.25 -32.00
C ARG A 64 30.31 -3.64 -31.43
N ASP A 65 30.87 -3.70 -30.23
CA ASP A 65 31.21 -4.95 -29.54
C ASP A 65 29.98 -5.68 -28.98
N LEU A 66 28.97 -4.94 -28.50
CA LEU A 66 27.66 -5.48 -28.12
C LEU A 66 26.92 -6.06 -29.33
N ALA A 67 26.86 -5.31 -30.44
CA ALA A 67 26.20 -5.76 -31.67
C ALA A 67 26.84 -7.02 -32.27
N ARG A 68 28.17 -7.14 -32.21
CA ARG A 68 28.89 -8.33 -32.69
C ARG A 68 28.66 -9.57 -31.83
N ASN A 69 28.37 -9.39 -30.54
CA ASN A 69 28.18 -10.47 -29.57
C ASN A 69 26.73 -10.52 -29.07
N SER A 70 25.77 -10.25 -29.95
CA SER A 70 24.34 -10.15 -29.62
C SER A 70 23.81 -11.41 -28.94
N GLY A 71 24.18 -12.62 -29.40
CA GLY A 71 23.73 -13.88 -28.82
C GLY A 71 24.10 -14.07 -27.34
N ARG A 72 25.26 -13.56 -26.90
CA ARG A 72 25.71 -13.65 -25.49
C ARG A 72 25.21 -12.51 -24.60
N THR A 73 24.76 -11.42 -25.20
CA THR A 73 24.35 -10.19 -24.50
C THR A 73 22.84 -10.02 -24.46
N ALA A 74 22.11 -10.73 -25.33
CA ALA A 74 20.66 -10.72 -25.38
C ALA A 74 20.00 -11.14 -24.06
N HIS A 75 20.44 -12.26 -23.46
CA HIS A 75 19.77 -12.78 -22.26
C HIS A 75 19.87 -11.84 -21.04
N PRO A 76 21.06 -11.33 -20.64
CA PRO A 76 21.10 -10.38 -19.55
C PRO A 76 20.36 -9.07 -19.85
N ILE A 77 20.38 -8.58 -21.11
CA ILE A 77 19.61 -7.38 -21.51
C ILE A 77 18.11 -7.64 -21.36
N ALA A 78 17.61 -8.82 -21.77
CA ALA A 78 16.21 -9.19 -21.59
C ALA A 78 15.83 -9.22 -20.10
N ILE A 79 16.69 -9.76 -19.22
CA ILE A 79 16.46 -9.71 -17.76
C ILE A 79 16.39 -8.26 -17.27
N THR A 80 17.29 -7.37 -17.72
CA THR A 80 17.23 -5.95 -17.34
C THR A 80 15.96 -5.26 -17.82
N MET A 81 15.46 -5.63 -19.00
CA MET A 81 14.20 -5.11 -19.54
C MET A 81 13.00 -5.56 -18.71
N VAL A 82 12.89 -6.87 -18.42
CA VAL A 82 11.82 -7.45 -17.60
C VAL A 82 11.82 -6.84 -16.20
N THR A 83 12.98 -6.82 -15.54
CA THR A 83 13.10 -6.28 -14.17
C THR A 83 12.76 -4.80 -14.10
N THR A 84 13.16 -4.00 -15.10
CA THR A 84 12.77 -2.58 -15.16
C THR A 84 11.27 -2.43 -15.41
N ALA A 85 10.68 -3.23 -16.32
CA ALA A 85 9.25 -3.19 -16.58
C ALA A 85 8.43 -3.53 -15.33
N VAL A 86 8.82 -4.57 -14.59
CA VAL A 86 8.18 -4.94 -13.32
C VAL A 86 8.36 -3.83 -12.29
N ALA A 87 9.56 -3.26 -12.16
CA ALA A 87 9.82 -2.18 -11.20
C ALA A 87 8.96 -0.93 -11.48
N VAL A 88 8.83 -0.52 -12.74
CA VAL A 88 7.97 0.60 -13.16
C VAL A 88 6.49 0.27 -12.96
N THR A 89 6.09 -0.96 -13.24
CA THR A 89 4.71 -1.44 -12.99
C THR A 89 4.36 -1.34 -11.51
N VAL A 90 5.20 -1.89 -10.64
CA VAL A 90 5.03 -1.86 -9.18
C VAL A 90 4.96 -0.42 -8.67
N LEU A 91 5.83 0.47 -9.17
CA LEU A 91 5.83 1.88 -8.81
C LEU A 91 4.49 2.57 -9.16
N ILE A 92 3.98 2.38 -10.38
CA ILE A 92 2.72 2.99 -10.82
C ILE A 92 1.54 2.45 -10.00
N VAL A 93 1.47 1.12 -9.84
CA VAL A 93 0.40 0.46 -9.07
C VAL A 93 0.45 0.91 -7.61
N ALA A 94 1.63 0.99 -7.00
CA ALA A 94 1.78 1.45 -5.62
C ALA A 94 1.29 2.89 -5.43
N VAL A 95 1.59 3.79 -6.37
CA VAL A 95 1.09 5.18 -6.33
C VAL A 95 -0.43 5.22 -6.50
N ALA A 96 -0.98 4.46 -7.45
CA ALA A 96 -2.42 4.38 -7.68
C ALA A 96 -3.17 3.84 -6.46
N VAL A 97 -2.72 2.72 -5.90
CA VAL A 97 -3.28 2.12 -4.68
C VAL A 97 -3.16 3.07 -3.50
N THR A 98 -2.01 3.73 -3.32
CA THR A 98 -1.82 4.69 -2.23
C THR A 98 -2.78 5.88 -2.37
N ALA A 99 -2.99 6.40 -3.57
CA ALA A 99 -3.95 7.48 -3.82
C ALA A 99 -5.39 7.04 -3.52
N GLN A 100 -5.78 5.84 -3.97
CA GLN A 100 -7.12 5.29 -3.72
C GLN A 100 -7.34 5.01 -2.23
N SER A 101 -6.38 4.37 -1.55
CA SER A 101 -6.45 4.10 -0.11
C SER A 101 -6.46 5.39 0.71
N ARG A 102 -5.82 6.47 0.24
CA ARG A 102 -5.87 7.77 0.92
C ARG A 102 -7.22 8.45 0.79
N ALA A 103 -7.84 8.32 -0.38
CA ALA A 103 -9.16 8.88 -0.61
C ALA A 103 -10.25 8.12 0.14
N GLY A 104 -10.10 6.80 0.24
CA GLY A 104 -10.97 5.92 1.02
C GLY A 104 -10.56 5.75 2.47
N TYR A 105 -9.63 6.57 2.95
CA TYR A 105 -9.18 6.46 4.32
C TYR A 105 -10.23 7.07 5.24
N ASP A 106 -10.80 6.21 6.10
CA ASP A 106 -11.67 6.59 7.20
C ASP A 106 -10.95 6.29 8.52
N PRO A 107 -10.76 7.27 9.42
CA PRO A 107 -10.11 7.04 10.71
C PRO A 107 -10.90 6.03 11.55
N ALA A 108 -10.23 5.00 12.06
CA ALA A 108 -10.88 4.03 12.95
C ALA A 108 -11.21 4.63 14.34
N ALA A 109 -10.57 5.76 14.68
CA ALA A 109 -10.63 6.39 15.99
C ALA A 109 -10.17 7.85 15.93
N ARG A 110 -10.26 8.55 17.08
CA ARG A 110 -9.65 9.87 17.23
C ARG A 110 -8.14 9.77 17.00
N SER A 111 -7.57 10.76 16.31
CA SER A 111 -6.14 10.76 16.01
C SER A 111 -5.29 10.67 17.28
N GLY A 112 -4.40 9.67 17.33
CA GLY A 112 -3.53 9.37 18.46
C GLY A 112 -4.08 8.37 19.47
N ALA A 113 -5.36 7.96 19.34
CA ALA A 113 -5.96 6.96 20.23
C ALA A 113 -5.28 5.59 20.04
N LEU A 114 -5.06 4.89 21.15
CA LEU A 114 -4.69 3.47 21.13
C LEU A 114 -5.96 2.65 21.27
N LEU A 115 -6.22 1.84 20.26
CA LEU A 115 -7.25 0.83 20.20
C LEU A 115 -6.63 -0.54 20.49
N VAL A 116 -7.31 -1.31 21.31
CA VAL A 116 -6.95 -2.70 21.60
C VAL A 116 -8.18 -3.55 21.37
N ASN A 117 -8.22 -4.21 20.22
CA ASN A 117 -9.26 -5.19 19.91
C ASN A 117 -9.01 -6.44 20.74
N VAL A 118 -10.03 -6.88 21.45
CA VAL A 118 -9.91 -7.95 22.44
C VAL A 118 -11.05 -8.95 22.32
N LEU A 119 -10.74 -10.22 22.50
CA LEU A 119 -11.76 -11.24 22.72
C LEU A 119 -12.40 -11.02 24.09
N ALA A 120 -13.73 -11.14 24.19
CA ALA A 120 -14.47 -10.85 25.41
C ALA A 120 -13.92 -11.60 26.65
N GLU A 121 -13.41 -12.81 26.47
CA GLU A 121 -12.80 -13.65 27.52
C GLU A 121 -11.48 -13.10 28.07
N ASP A 122 -10.68 -12.42 27.23
CA ASP A 122 -9.36 -11.90 27.59
C ASP A 122 -9.40 -10.44 28.05
N ALA A 123 -10.55 -9.77 27.97
CA ALA A 123 -10.69 -8.33 28.19
C ALA A 123 -10.16 -7.85 29.54
N THR A 124 -10.36 -8.63 30.60
CA THR A 124 -9.90 -8.29 31.96
C THR A 124 -8.37 -8.33 32.08
N ASP A 125 -7.76 -9.37 31.51
CA ASP A 125 -6.31 -9.59 31.56
C ASP A 125 -5.58 -8.58 30.67
N VAL A 126 -6.15 -8.28 29.50
CA VAL A 126 -5.65 -7.27 28.57
C VAL A 126 -5.75 -5.88 29.21
N ARG A 127 -6.89 -5.53 29.84
CA ARG A 127 -7.03 -4.26 30.58
C ARG A 127 -6.00 -4.13 31.70
N ALA A 128 -5.79 -5.19 32.48
CA ALA A 128 -4.78 -5.20 33.55
C ALA A 128 -3.35 -5.05 32.99
N THR A 129 -3.10 -5.54 31.78
CA THR A 129 -1.81 -5.38 31.09
C THR A 129 -1.59 -3.95 30.63
N ILE A 130 -2.62 -3.32 30.04
CA ILE A 130 -2.58 -1.90 29.65
C ILE A 130 -2.32 -1.03 30.87
N GLN A 131 -3.03 -1.24 31.98
CA GLN A 131 -2.86 -0.46 33.21
C GLN A 131 -1.48 -0.64 33.85
N ARG A 132 -0.85 -1.81 33.68
CA ARG A 132 0.53 -2.05 34.15
C ARG A 132 1.56 -1.29 33.32
N GLU A 133 1.34 -1.15 32.01
CA GLU A 133 2.25 -0.42 31.11
C GLU A 133 2.01 1.08 31.11
N LEU A 134 0.76 1.49 31.31
CA LEU A 134 0.27 2.87 31.30
C LEU A 134 -0.41 3.20 32.63
N PRO A 135 0.35 3.33 33.73
CA PRO A 135 -0.21 3.58 35.05
C PRO A 135 -0.91 4.94 35.10
N GLY A 136 -2.13 4.97 35.64
CA GLY A 136 -2.92 6.19 35.82
C GLY A 136 -3.66 6.68 34.57
N VAL A 137 -3.56 5.95 33.45
CA VAL A 137 -4.25 6.31 32.20
C VAL A 137 -5.66 5.69 32.20
N PRO A 138 -6.73 6.48 32.01
CA PRO A 138 -8.08 5.94 31.89
C PRO A 138 -8.23 5.13 30.61
N VAL A 139 -8.92 3.99 30.71
CA VAL A 139 -9.20 3.09 29.58
C VAL A 139 -10.70 2.98 29.40
N ALA A 140 -11.21 3.56 28.31
CA ALA A 140 -12.59 3.42 27.89
C ALA A 140 -12.84 2.03 27.29
N GLN A 141 -14.09 1.57 27.33
CA GLN A 141 -14.50 0.28 26.77
C GLN A 141 -15.61 0.49 25.77
N ARG A 142 -15.47 -0.11 24.59
CA ARG A 142 -16.56 -0.30 23.64
C ARG A 142 -17.03 -1.74 23.74
N ASP A 143 -18.34 -1.89 23.93
CA ASP A 143 -19.02 -3.15 23.95
C ASP A 143 -19.71 -3.41 22.60
N LEU A 144 -19.93 -4.68 22.28
CA LEU A 144 -20.85 -5.12 21.23
C LEU A 144 -21.92 -6.02 21.83
N PRO A 145 -23.11 -6.11 21.22
CA PRO A 145 -24.05 -7.17 21.56
C PRO A 145 -23.37 -8.53 21.31
N SER A 146 -23.53 -9.46 22.25
CA SER A 146 -23.04 -10.84 22.07
C SER A 146 -23.50 -11.43 20.73
N ARG A 147 -22.73 -12.38 20.18
CA ARG A 147 -22.99 -13.02 18.85
C ARG A 147 -24.41 -13.56 18.60
N ARG A 148 -25.25 -13.67 19.64
CA ARG A 148 -26.62 -14.17 19.58
C ARG A 148 -27.69 -13.08 19.47
N GLY A 149 -27.32 -11.80 19.49
CA GLY A 149 -28.23 -10.68 19.34
C GLY A 149 -27.82 -9.76 18.20
N ASP A 150 -28.80 -9.29 17.42
CA ASP A 150 -28.62 -8.20 16.45
C ASP A 150 -29.17 -6.91 17.07
N LEU A 151 -28.46 -5.80 16.89
CA LEU A 151 -28.89 -4.46 17.29
C LEU A 151 -28.61 -3.52 16.13
N ARG A 152 -29.66 -2.87 15.65
CA ARG A 152 -29.62 -1.87 14.59
C ARG A 152 -30.13 -0.54 15.09
N LEU A 153 -29.49 0.52 14.63
CA LEU A 153 -29.80 1.88 15.04
C LEU A 153 -30.36 2.66 13.88
N ARG A 154 -31.40 3.44 14.17
CA ARG A 154 -31.95 4.41 13.25
C ARG A 154 -32.14 5.72 13.98
N ALA A 155 -31.37 6.72 13.56
CA ALA A 155 -31.55 8.12 13.95
C ALA A 155 -32.04 8.88 12.71
N GLU A 156 -33.18 9.55 12.80
CA GLU A 156 -33.64 10.40 11.70
C GLU A 156 -32.69 11.59 11.53
N GLY A 157 -32.37 11.94 10.28
CA GLY A 157 -31.45 13.05 9.98
C GLY A 157 -29.96 12.71 10.02
N VAL A 158 -29.55 11.55 10.56
CA VAL A 158 -28.16 11.10 10.56
C VAL A 158 -27.98 10.00 9.51
N ARG A 159 -27.17 10.27 8.48
CA ARG A 159 -26.73 9.25 7.52
C ARG A 159 -25.45 8.58 8.02
N ASP A 160 -25.22 7.33 7.59
CA ASP A 160 -24.00 6.56 7.83
C ASP A 160 -23.67 6.31 9.31
N VAL A 161 -24.68 5.91 10.10
CA VAL A 161 -24.46 5.47 11.48
C VAL A 161 -23.99 4.02 11.48
N ALA A 162 -22.93 3.70 12.24
CA ALA A 162 -22.52 2.32 12.45
C ALA A 162 -23.71 1.46 12.91
N SER A 163 -23.91 0.30 12.29
CA SER A 163 -25.13 -0.50 12.47
C SER A 163 -25.46 -0.80 13.94
N SER A 164 -24.45 -1.06 14.77
CA SER A 164 -24.61 -1.31 16.22
C SER A 164 -24.27 -0.10 17.13
N GLY A 165 -23.79 1.01 16.56
CA GLY A 165 -23.31 2.18 17.28
C GLY A 165 -22.17 1.91 18.26
N PHE A 166 -22.00 2.84 19.20
CA PHE A 166 -21.00 2.77 20.27
C PHE A 166 -21.67 2.50 21.60
N ILE A 167 -21.60 1.25 22.07
CA ILE A 167 -22.16 0.84 23.36
C ILE A 167 -21.08 0.95 24.43
N GLY A 168 -21.37 1.63 25.53
CA GLY A 168 -20.42 1.73 26.64
C GLY A 168 -20.90 2.58 27.81
N ASP A 169 -19.92 2.99 28.62
CA ASP A 169 -20.12 3.80 29.80
C ASP A 169 -19.77 5.28 29.58
N GLN A 170 -19.78 6.06 30.67
CA GLN A 170 -19.41 7.47 30.62
C GLN A 170 -17.97 7.71 30.12
N ALA A 171 -17.04 6.76 30.33
CA ALA A 171 -15.67 6.93 29.86
C ALA A 171 -15.60 6.86 28.33
N LEU A 172 -16.39 5.98 27.70
CA LEU A 172 -16.52 5.93 26.24
C LEU A 172 -17.17 7.21 25.69
N LEU A 173 -18.23 7.71 26.32
CA LEU A 173 -18.88 8.95 25.89
C LEU A 173 -17.94 10.17 25.95
N ARG A 174 -17.13 10.27 27.02
CA ARG A 174 -16.09 11.30 27.15
C ARG A 174 -15.03 11.17 26.05
N TYR A 175 -14.62 9.96 25.71
CA TYR A 175 -13.69 9.72 24.62
C TYR A 175 -14.28 10.18 23.27
N LEU A 176 -15.53 9.82 22.95
CA LEU A 176 -16.17 10.16 21.68
C LEU A 176 -16.38 11.66 21.49
N THR A 177 -16.76 12.35 22.57
CA THR A 177 -16.99 13.81 22.54
C THR A 177 -15.68 14.61 22.69
N GLY A 178 -14.66 14.02 23.31
CA GLY A 178 -13.44 14.71 23.72
C GLY A 178 -13.68 15.72 24.84
N ASN A 179 -14.85 15.70 25.49
CA ASN A 179 -15.24 16.64 26.53
C ASN A 179 -15.55 15.87 27.84
N PRO A 180 -14.78 16.08 28.92
CA PRO A 180 -15.03 15.40 30.19
C PRO A 180 -16.34 15.82 30.86
N ALA A 181 -16.88 16.99 30.51
CA ALA A 181 -18.11 17.56 31.06
C ALA A 181 -19.38 17.10 30.33
N THR A 182 -19.27 16.21 29.33
CA THR A 182 -20.44 15.69 28.63
C THR A 182 -21.39 15.01 29.61
N PRO A 183 -22.67 15.44 29.68
CA PRO A 183 -23.65 14.83 30.56
C PRO A 183 -23.89 13.38 30.13
N TYR A 184 -23.99 12.49 31.11
CA TYR A 184 -24.25 11.07 30.92
C TYR A 184 -25.51 10.70 31.69
N ASP A 185 -26.46 10.12 30.98
CA ASP A 185 -27.68 9.56 31.53
C ASP A 185 -27.83 8.13 30.99
N GLU A 186 -28.14 7.19 31.88
CA GLU A 186 -28.20 5.76 31.55
C GLU A 186 -29.39 5.40 30.64
N GLY A 187 -30.40 6.29 30.55
CA GLY A 187 -31.59 6.09 29.72
C GLY A 187 -31.58 6.83 28.37
N THR A 188 -30.56 7.65 28.10
CA THR A 188 -30.57 8.60 26.98
C THR A 188 -29.43 8.30 26.01
N ALA A 189 -29.74 8.17 24.71
CA ALA A 189 -28.73 8.05 23.67
C ALA A 189 -28.06 9.39 23.40
N VAL A 190 -26.80 9.35 22.95
CA VAL A 190 -26.09 10.58 22.55
C VAL A 190 -25.67 10.45 21.10
N VAL A 191 -26.17 11.34 20.25
CA VAL A 191 -25.75 11.45 18.86
C VAL A 191 -24.54 12.38 18.82
N VAL A 192 -23.38 11.82 18.53
CA VAL A 192 -22.12 12.55 18.46
C VAL A 192 -21.84 12.86 17.00
N THR A 193 -22.04 14.11 16.59
CA THR A 193 -21.87 14.52 15.19
C THR A 193 -21.28 15.92 15.09
N PRO A 194 -20.43 16.22 14.09
CA PRO A 194 -19.94 17.58 13.83
C PRO A 194 -20.99 18.45 13.13
N HIS A 195 -22.10 17.86 12.67
CA HIS A 195 -23.14 18.55 11.92
C HIS A 195 -24.20 19.15 12.84
N ASP A 196 -24.78 20.27 12.43
CA ASP A 196 -25.91 20.88 13.13
C ASP A 196 -27.21 20.12 12.76
N VAL A 197 -27.45 19.02 13.45
CA VAL A 197 -28.63 18.17 13.30
C VAL A 197 -29.38 18.14 14.61
N GLN A 198 -30.72 18.19 14.55
CA GLN A 198 -31.57 17.95 15.71
C GLN A 198 -32.10 16.52 15.65
N VAL A 199 -31.80 15.74 16.68
CA VAL A 199 -32.29 14.37 16.85
C VAL A 199 -32.85 14.24 18.26
N ASP A 200 -34.17 14.09 18.36
CA ASP A 200 -34.87 14.02 19.65
C ASP A 200 -34.96 12.59 20.19
N ALA A 201 -34.85 11.59 19.32
CA ALA A 201 -34.94 10.18 19.68
C ALA A 201 -34.18 9.27 18.71
N VAL A 202 -33.74 8.12 19.20
CA VAL A 202 -33.13 7.04 18.41
C VAL A 202 -34.01 5.80 18.52
N THR A 203 -34.31 5.18 17.38
CA THR A 203 -35.01 3.90 17.32
C THR A 203 -34.00 2.77 17.28
N LEU A 204 -34.12 1.87 18.25
CA LEU A 204 -33.33 0.66 18.39
C LEU A 204 -34.16 -0.51 17.85
N THR A 205 -33.70 -1.16 16.79
CA THR A 205 -34.28 -2.41 16.30
C THR A 205 -33.39 -3.54 16.79
N TYR A 206 -33.93 -4.51 17.54
CA TYR A 206 -33.14 -5.59 18.11
C TYR A 206 -33.83 -6.94 17.97
N ALA A 207 -33.02 -7.99 17.88
CA ALA A 207 -33.51 -9.37 17.84
C ALA A 207 -32.73 -10.23 18.82
N LEU A 208 -33.45 -10.87 19.74
CA LEU A 208 -32.91 -11.92 20.61
C LEU A 208 -32.99 -13.25 19.84
N SER A 209 -31.90 -14.02 19.82
CA SER A 209 -31.68 -15.23 18.99
C SER A 209 -32.95 -15.86 18.38
N SER A 210 -33.07 -15.78 17.05
CA SER A 210 -34.17 -16.35 16.22
C SER A 210 -35.59 -15.81 16.42
N GLY A 211 -35.78 -14.71 17.17
CA GLY A 211 -37.06 -14.02 17.31
C GLY A 211 -37.35 -12.98 16.21
N GLU A 212 -38.59 -12.51 16.14
CA GLU A 212 -38.95 -11.35 15.32
C GLU A 212 -38.26 -10.07 15.85
N PRO A 213 -37.81 -9.17 14.96
CA PRO A 213 -37.19 -7.92 15.37
C PRO A 213 -38.20 -7.08 16.16
N SER A 214 -37.79 -6.62 17.33
CA SER A 214 -38.53 -5.70 18.18
C SER A 214 -37.94 -4.29 18.06
N GLU A 215 -38.77 -3.27 18.22
CA GLU A 215 -38.33 -1.87 18.18
C GLU A 215 -38.53 -1.20 19.54
N LYS A 216 -37.56 -0.39 19.95
CA LYS A 216 -37.64 0.48 21.13
C LYS A 216 -37.08 1.85 20.80
N THR A 217 -37.85 2.88 21.03
CA THR A 217 -37.41 4.27 20.89
C THR A 217 -36.94 4.80 22.24
N ILE A 218 -35.77 5.43 22.25
CA ILE A 218 -35.19 6.08 23.43
C ILE A 218 -34.93 7.57 23.15
N PRO A 219 -35.00 8.45 24.17
CA PRO A 219 -34.65 9.85 24.00
C PRO A 219 -33.18 9.98 23.57
N ALA A 220 -32.90 10.99 22.76
CA ALA A 220 -31.56 11.27 22.29
C ALA A 220 -31.19 12.74 22.47
N VAL A 221 -29.91 13.00 22.71
CA VAL A 221 -29.34 14.34 22.76
C VAL A 221 -28.20 14.43 21.76
N VAL A 222 -28.13 15.54 21.05
CA VAL A 222 -27.04 15.79 20.09
C VAL A 222 -25.90 16.52 20.80
N VAL A 223 -24.69 16.01 20.64
CA VAL A 223 -23.47 16.63 21.18
C VAL A 223 -22.46 16.78 20.06
N SER A 224 -21.92 17.98 19.91
CA SER A 224 -20.84 18.24 18.94
C SER A 224 -19.55 17.56 19.40
N SER A 225 -18.93 16.79 18.51
CA SER A 225 -17.59 16.28 18.74
C SER A 225 -16.53 17.34 18.43
N SER A 226 -15.42 17.28 19.16
CA SER A 226 -14.19 18.00 18.81
C SER A 226 -13.48 17.42 17.59
N ASP A 227 -13.82 16.20 17.19
CA ASP A 227 -13.24 15.51 16.02
C ASP A 227 -14.23 15.51 14.85
N PRO A 228 -13.87 16.11 13.68
CA PRO A 228 -14.76 16.19 12.53
C PRO A 228 -15.06 14.84 11.88
N TYR A 229 -14.35 13.77 12.23
CA TYR A 229 -14.55 12.43 11.68
C TYR A 229 -15.46 11.55 12.56
N VAL A 230 -15.87 12.02 13.75
CA VAL A 230 -16.75 11.24 14.63
C VAL A 230 -18.21 11.59 14.33
N ASN A 231 -18.91 10.68 13.63
CA ASN A 231 -20.34 10.77 13.35
C ASN A 231 -21.04 9.49 13.82
N GLU A 232 -21.27 9.36 15.12
CA GLU A 232 -21.63 8.10 15.76
C GLU A 232 -22.77 8.25 16.77
N VAL A 233 -23.50 7.15 17.00
CA VAL A 233 -24.54 7.10 18.03
C VAL A 233 -24.01 6.31 19.24
N PHE A 234 -23.91 6.98 20.37
CA PHE A 234 -23.56 6.40 21.65
C PHE A 234 -24.81 5.90 22.39
N ILE A 235 -24.71 4.69 22.93
CA ILE A 235 -25.78 4.05 23.71
C ILE A 235 -25.21 3.57 25.05
N PRO A 236 -25.84 3.94 26.17
CA PRO A 236 -25.45 3.41 27.46
C PRO A 236 -25.58 1.87 27.51
N THR A 237 -24.59 1.19 28.07
CA THR A 237 -24.61 -0.27 28.28
C THR A 237 -25.88 -0.75 29.03
N GLN A 238 -26.43 0.09 29.91
CA GLN A 238 -27.63 -0.22 30.68
C GLN A 238 -28.88 -0.37 29.78
N VAL A 239 -29.06 0.50 28.77
CA VAL A 239 -30.15 0.39 27.79
C VAL A 239 -30.10 -0.97 27.09
N VAL A 240 -28.91 -1.39 26.68
CA VAL A 240 -28.72 -2.67 25.97
C VAL A 240 -29.03 -3.87 26.88
N ARG A 241 -28.69 -3.78 28.17
CA ARG A 241 -29.06 -4.81 29.16
C ARG A 241 -30.56 -4.86 29.41
N ASP A 242 -31.22 -3.71 29.46
CA ASP A 242 -32.68 -3.62 29.64
C ASP A 242 -33.45 -4.20 28.44
N LEU A 243 -32.82 -4.26 27.27
CA LEU A 243 -33.35 -4.97 26.09
C LEU A 243 -33.17 -6.50 26.18
N GLY A 244 -32.52 -7.01 27.22
CA GLY A 244 -32.20 -8.43 27.38
C GLY A 244 -30.97 -8.89 26.58
N LEU A 245 -30.25 -7.97 25.94
CA LEU A 245 -29.00 -8.25 25.25
C LEU A 245 -27.85 -8.30 26.27
N ARG A 246 -26.86 -9.16 25.98
CA ARG A 246 -25.62 -9.23 26.76
C ARG A 246 -24.52 -8.46 26.04
N PRO A 247 -24.11 -7.28 26.54
CA PRO A 247 -22.96 -6.56 26.01
C PRO A 247 -21.67 -7.29 26.39
N GLU A 248 -20.79 -7.50 25.42
CA GLU A 248 -19.48 -8.11 25.57
C GLU A 248 -18.39 -7.10 25.19
N PRO A 249 -17.27 -7.04 25.94
CA PRO A 249 -16.16 -6.17 25.59
C PRO A 249 -15.62 -6.52 24.20
N TYR A 250 -15.49 -5.50 23.35
CA TYR A 250 -14.97 -5.65 21.99
C TYR A 250 -13.63 -4.93 21.82
N GLU A 251 -13.55 -3.71 22.33
CA GLU A 251 -12.39 -2.85 22.15
C GLU A 251 -12.11 -2.03 23.41
N LEU A 252 -10.84 -1.96 23.79
CA LEU A 252 -10.35 -1.10 24.85
C LEU A 252 -9.65 0.11 24.21
N ILE A 253 -9.97 1.30 24.69
CA ILE A 253 -9.56 2.56 24.07
C ILE A 253 -8.82 3.41 25.09
N VAL A 254 -7.62 3.87 24.73
CA VAL A 254 -6.90 4.90 25.49
C VAL A 254 -7.09 6.24 24.80
N ASP A 255 -7.68 7.20 25.53
CA ASP A 255 -7.95 8.54 25.01
C ASP A 255 -6.63 9.30 24.74
N PRO A 256 -6.42 9.81 23.51
CA PRO A 256 -5.23 10.59 23.17
C PRO A 256 -5.08 11.89 23.97
N SER A 257 -6.17 12.37 24.56
CA SER A 257 -6.19 13.56 25.44
C SER A 257 -5.61 13.25 26.82
N ALA A 258 -5.68 11.99 27.26
CA ALA A 258 -5.12 11.53 28.52
C ALA A 258 -3.67 11.04 28.36
N HIS A 259 -3.39 10.25 27.31
CA HIS A 259 -2.04 9.76 27.03
C HIS A 259 -1.84 9.53 25.53
N ARG A 260 -0.71 9.99 24.99
CA ARG A 260 -0.32 9.71 23.59
C ARG A 260 0.65 8.55 23.54
N THR A 261 0.16 7.38 23.15
CA THR A 261 0.95 6.15 23.06
C THR A 261 2.06 6.25 22.00
N THR A 262 3.30 6.12 22.43
CA THR A 262 4.49 6.09 21.56
C THR A 262 4.63 4.76 20.83
N GLY A 263 5.41 4.73 19.74
CA GLY A 263 5.69 3.48 19.01
C GLY A 263 6.37 2.41 19.89
N SER A 264 7.29 2.83 20.76
CA SER A 264 7.95 1.93 21.71
C SER A 264 7.02 1.42 22.81
N GLU A 265 6.01 2.20 23.21
CA GLU A 265 4.98 1.75 24.15
C GLU A 265 4.07 0.72 23.49
N GLN A 266 3.60 1.01 22.27
CA GLN A 266 2.81 0.05 21.50
C GLN A 266 3.54 -1.29 21.36
N GLU A 267 4.83 -1.28 20.99
CA GLU A 267 5.62 -2.51 20.84
C GLU A 267 5.86 -3.25 22.18
N ARG A 268 5.91 -2.55 23.31
CA ARG A 268 5.97 -3.21 24.64
C ARG A 268 4.65 -3.87 24.98
N ILE A 269 3.56 -3.16 24.74
CA ILE A 269 2.20 -3.65 24.95
C ILE A 269 1.93 -4.87 24.06
N ASP A 270 2.21 -4.79 22.76
CA ASP A 270 2.06 -5.89 21.79
C ASP A 270 2.86 -7.13 22.21
N ARG A 271 4.11 -6.97 22.67
CA ARG A 271 4.92 -8.11 23.10
C ARG A 271 4.41 -8.80 24.36
N ARG A 272 3.67 -8.08 25.21
CA ARG A 272 3.06 -8.63 26.43
C ARG A 272 1.65 -9.16 26.19
N MET A 273 0.98 -8.67 25.14
CA MET A 273 -0.29 -9.23 24.67
C MET A 273 -0.01 -10.55 23.94
N GLY A 274 -0.80 -11.58 24.25
CA GLY A 274 -0.79 -12.84 23.51
C GLY A 274 -1.54 -12.74 22.18
N GLU A 275 -1.80 -13.88 21.53
CA GLU A 275 -2.53 -13.95 20.27
C GLU A 275 -4.02 -13.50 20.36
N GLY A 276 -4.55 -13.31 21.58
CA GLY A 276 -5.95 -12.93 21.83
C GLY A 276 -6.27 -11.43 21.71
N ALA A 277 -5.28 -10.57 21.47
CA ALA A 277 -5.47 -9.13 21.32
C ALA A 277 -4.61 -8.53 20.21
N SER A 278 -5.12 -7.48 19.57
CA SER A 278 -4.35 -6.69 18.60
C SER A 278 -4.38 -5.23 18.98
N THR A 279 -3.22 -4.57 18.95
CA THR A 279 -3.15 -3.12 19.18
C THR A 279 -3.05 -2.35 17.88
N TYR A 280 -3.72 -1.22 17.86
CA TYR A 280 -3.66 -0.26 16.77
C TYR A 280 -3.63 1.15 17.35
N VAL A 281 -2.76 2.00 16.82
CA VAL A 281 -2.75 3.43 17.19
C VAL A 281 -3.13 4.20 15.95
N GLU A 282 -4.18 5.02 16.06
CA GLU A 282 -4.63 5.85 14.97
C GLU A 282 -3.63 6.99 14.75
N ARG A 283 -3.01 7.05 13.57
CA ARG A 283 -1.93 8.00 13.26
C ARG A 283 -2.15 8.72 11.95
N GLY A 284 -3.38 8.69 11.44
CA GLY A 284 -3.69 9.17 10.11
C GLY A 284 -3.31 8.16 9.04
N PHE A 285 -3.65 8.50 7.79
CA PHE A 285 -3.30 7.69 6.64
C PHE A 285 -1.79 7.44 6.52
N ARG A 286 -1.41 6.16 6.43
CA ARG A 286 -0.04 5.72 6.14
C ARG A 286 -0.02 4.78 4.94
N GLY A 287 0.60 5.25 3.86
CA GLY A 287 0.82 4.42 2.68
C GLY A 287 1.78 3.26 2.96
N SER A 288 1.50 2.10 2.37
CA SER A 288 2.41 0.95 2.45
C SER A 288 3.76 1.29 1.80
N THR A 289 4.86 0.97 2.50
CA THR A 289 6.23 1.18 2.00
C THR A 289 6.90 -0.13 1.54
N GLY A 290 6.24 -1.29 1.72
CA GLY A 290 6.82 -2.60 1.42
C GLY A 290 7.25 -2.78 -0.05
N TRP A 291 6.57 -2.10 -0.97
CA TRP A 291 6.89 -2.12 -2.40
C TRP A 291 8.27 -1.52 -2.71
N LEU A 292 8.80 -0.62 -1.87
CA LEU A 292 10.14 -0.05 -2.03
C LEU A 292 11.22 -1.12 -1.97
N GLY A 293 11.06 -2.11 -1.08
CA GLY A 293 11.99 -3.24 -0.98
C GLY A 293 11.98 -4.11 -2.25
N VAL A 294 10.80 -4.33 -2.84
CA VAL A 294 10.65 -5.07 -4.10
C VAL A 294 11.33 -4.32 -5.27
N VAL A 295 11.08 -3.01 -5.39
CA VAL A 295 11.72 -2.17 -6.42
C VAL A 295 13.24 -2.15 -6.25
N ALA A 296 13.74 -2.01 -5.02
CA ALA A 296 15.18 -2.05 -4.73
C ALA A 296 15.82 -3.39 -5.13
N ALA A 297 15.16 -4.52 -4.83
CA ALA A 297 15.63 -5.84 -5.25
C ALA A 297 15.68 -5.97 -6.78
N LEU A 298 14.65 -5.50 -7.50
CA LEU A 298 14.60 -5.51 -8.96
C LEU A 298 15.70 -4.64 -9.58
N ILE A 299 16.01 -3.49 -8.98
CA ILE A 299 17.12 -2.63 -9.38
C ILE A 299 18.46 -3.37 -9.25
N VAL A 300 18.68 -4.08 -8.14
CA VAL A 300 19.90 -4.88 -7.94
C VAL A 300 20.02 -5.99 -8.99
N VAL A 301 18.94 -6.70 -9.29
CA VAL A 301 18.92 -7.71 -10.36
C VAL A 301 19.24 -7.09 -11.72
N ALA A 302 18.64 -5.94 -12.03
CA ALA A 302 18.88 -5.23 -13.28
C ALA A 302 20.35 -4.79 -13.41
N LEU A 303 20.92 -4.19 -12.36
CA LEU A 303 22.34 -3.81 -12.31
C LEU A 303 23.26 -5.03 -12.45
N GLY A 304 22.96 -6.12 -11.74
CA GLY A 304 23.71 -7.38 -11.84
C GLY A 304 23.74 -7.94 -13.26
N SER A 305 22.58 -7.99 -13.91
CA SER A 305 22.46 -8.45 -15.30
C SER A 305 23.19 -7.54 -16.29
N ALA A 306 23.09 -6.22 -16.13
CA ALA A 306 23.84 -5.27 -16.96
C ALA A 306 25.36 -5.41 -16.78
N LEU A 307 25.85 -5.68 -15.57
CA LEU A 307 27.27 -5.92 -15.32
C LEU A 307 27.74 -7.27 -15.91
N VAL A 308 26.88 -8.29 -15.92
CA VAL A 308 27.15 -9.57 -16.59
C VAL A 308 27.26 -9.37 -18.11
N ALA A 309 26.33 -8.66 -18.74
CA ALA A 309 26.41 -8.30 -20.16
C ALA A 309 27.58 -7.34 -20.47
N GLY A 310 27.84 -6.39 -19.58
CA GLY A 310 28.92 -5.40 -19.64
C GLY A 310 30.31 -6.01 -19.57
N GLY A 311 30.44 -7.16 -18.91
CA GLY A 311 31.56 -8.08 -19.11
C GLY A 311 32.35 -8.38 -17.84
N ARG A 312 32.01 -9.52 -17.24
CA ARG A 312 33.03 -10.38 -16.60
C ARG A 312 33.99 -11.00 -17.65
N ALA A 313 33.63 -11.01 -18.93
CA ALA A 313 34.39 -11.63 -20.03
C ALA A 313 35.38 -10.71 -20.79
N ALA A 314 35.15 -9.38 -20.83
CA ALA A 314 36.10 -8.45 -21.46
C ALA A 314 37.47 -8.43 -20.76
N ALA A 315 37.52 -8.88 -19.51
CA ALA A 315 38.75 -9.00 -18.71
C ALA A 315 39.68 -10.15 -19.15
N ARG A 316 39.22 -11.11 -19.98
CA ARG A 316 39.95 -12.37 -20.24
C ARG A 316 40.27 -12.67 -21.71
N GLY A 317 40.19 -11.70 -22.63
CA GLY A 317 40.33 -12.00 -24.07
C GLY A 317 41.14 -11.01 -24.92
N ARG A 318 41.35 -11.41 -26.20
CA ARG A 318 42.11 -10.74 -27.28
C ARG A 318 41.85 -9.21 -27.37
N SER A 319 40.63 -8.76 -27.09
CA SER A 319 40.25 -7.33 -27.03
C SER A 319 40.97 -6.54 -25.94
N ARG A 320 41.28 -7.12 -24.77
CA ARG A 320 42.08 -6.48 -23.72
C ARG A 320 43.50 -6.19 -24.20
N ARG A 321 44.11 -7.13 -24.94
CA ARG A 321 45.46 -6.94 -25.52
C ARG A 321 45.47 -5.86 -26.59
N VAL A 322 44.44 -5.80 -27.44
CA VAL A 322 44.29 -4.74 -28.45
C VAL A 322 44.08 -3.37 -27.81
N LEU A 323 43.25 -3.26 -26.77
CA LEU A 323 43.02 -2.00 -26.04
C LEU A 323 44.24 -1.55 -25.24
N LEU A 324 44.99 -2.47 -24.63
CA LEU A 324 46.26 -2.15 -23.96
C LEU A 324 47.31 -1.68 -24.96
N ARG A 325 47.39 -2.28 -26.16
CA ARG A 325 48.31 -1.83 -27.22
C ARG A 325 47.89 -0.49 -27.83
N ALA A 326 46.60 -0.23 -28.01
CA ALA A 326 46.09 1.02 -28.57
C ALA A 326 46.05 2.19 -27.56
N GLY A 327 46.01 1.89 -26.26
CA GLY A 327 45.90 2.88 -25.18
C GLY A 327 47.13 2.99 -24.28
N ASN A 328 48.32 2.59 -24.77
CA ASN A 328 49.59 2.56 -24.03
C ASN A 328 49.50 1.91 -22.64
N GLY A 329 48.68 0.87 -22.48
CA GLY A 329 48.54 0.13 -21.22
C GLY A 329 47.67 0.79 -20.14
N SER A 330 47.01 1.93 -20.42
CA SER A 330 46.28 2.67 -19.40
C SER A 330 45.06 1.91 -18.84
N ALA A 331 45.06 1.67 -17.53
CA ALA A 331 43.94 1.07 -16.80
C ALA A 331 42.65 1.92 -16.90
N LEU A 332 42.78 3.23 -17.11
CA LEU A 332 41.67 4.16 -17.27
C LEU A 332 40.88 3.88 -18.56
N THR A 333 41.56 3.54 -19.66
CA THR A 333 40.92 3.20 -20.94
C THR A 333 40.09 1.92 -20.82
N LEU A 334 40.59 0.93 -20.09
CA LEU A 334 39.85 -0.30 -19.79
C LEU A 334 38.61 -0.04 -18.91
N ARG A 335 38.75 0.82 -17.88
CA ARG A 335 37.63 1.21 -17.01
C ARG A 335 36.56 1.99 -17.76
N ARG A 336 36.95 2.97 -18.59
CA ARG A 336 36.02 3.75 -19.43
C ARG A 336 35.29 2.86 -20.43
N PHE A 337 35.96 1.88 -21.03
CA PHE A 337 35.32 0.92 -21.92
C PHE A 337 34.32 0.02 -21.18
N ALA A 338 34.69 -0.53 -20.02
CA ALA A 338 33.80 -1.33 -19.18
C ALA A 338 32.57 -0.54 -18.73
N ALA A 339 32.78 0.71 -18.27
CA ALA A 339 31.73 1.65 -17.91
C ALA A 339 30.79 1.92 -19.08
N SER A 340 31.34 2.23 -20.26
CA SER A 340 30.56 2.50 -21.47
C SER A 340 29.71 1.29 -21.87
N ARG A 341 30.26 0.06 -21.77
CA ARG A 341 29.56 -1.17 -22.15
C ARG A 341 28.46 -1.56 -21.17
N ALA A 342 28.72 -1.43 -19.86
CA ALA A 342 27.71 -1.68 -18.83
C ALA A 342 26.58 -0.65 -18.89
N GLY A 343 26.91 0.64 -19.00
CA GLY A 343 25.92 1.70 -19.16
C GLY A 343 25.07 1.52 -20.42
N LEU A 344 25.69 1.22 -21.56
CA LEU A 344 24.95 1.00 -22.81
C LEU A 344 24.02 -0.22 -22.74
N SER A 345 24.50 -1.32 -22.14
CA SER A 345 23.66 -2.50 -21.89
C SER A 345 22.46 -2.17 -21.02
N MET A 346 22.67 -1.34 -19.99
CA MET A 346 21.60 -0.91 -19.09
C MET A 346 20.58 -0.05 -19.81
N VAL A 347 21.00 0.95 -20.61
CA VAL A 347 20.08 1.78 -21.42
C VAL A 347 19.20 0.91 -22.33
N CYS A 348 19.80 -0.09 -22.98
CA CYS A 348 19.07 -1.00 -23.87
C CYS A 348 18.02 -1.84 -23.14
N GLY A 349 18.17 -2.08 -21.84
CA GLY A 349 17.16 -2.76 -21.02
C GLY A 349 16.15 -1.80 -20.40
N THR A 350 16.64 -0.72 -19.76
CA THR A 350 15.82 0.17 -18.94
C THR A 350 14.85 1.00 -19.78
N ALA A 351 15.23 1.46 -20.97
CA ALA A 351 14.35 2.26 -21.81
C ALA A 351 13.12 1.47 -22.31
N PRO A 352 13.25 0.33 -23.01
CA PRO A 352 12.08 -0.45 -23.42
C PRO A 352 11.36 -1.07 -22.23
N GLY A 353 12.08 -1.46 -21.17
CA GLY A 353 11.50 -1.95 -19.93
C GLY A 353 10.59 -0.91 -19.30
N ALA A 354 11.02 0.35 -19.21
CA ALA A 354 10.19 1.42 -18.67
C ALA A 354 8.95 1.69 -19.53
N VAL A 355 9.05 1.67 -20.86
CA VAL A 355 7.87 1.82 -21.74
C VAL A 355 6.88 0.68 -21.50
N ALA A 356 7.35 -0.57 -21.51
CA ALA A 356 6.49 -1.73 -21.24
C ALA A 356 5.87 -1.65 -19.85
N GLY A 357 6.66 -1.29 -18.83
CA GLY A 357 6.19 -1.12 -17.46
C GLY A 357 5.18 0.02 -17.28
N CYS A 358 5.30 1.10 -18.06
CA CYS A 358 4.28 2.16 -18.06
C CYS A 358 2.95 1.63 -18.59
N VAL A 359 2.97 0.92 -19.72
CA VAL A 359 1.77 0.34 -20.32
C VAL A 359 1.14 -0.68 -19.37
N ILE A 360 1.93 -1.62 -18.83
CA ILE A 360 1.44 -2.66 -17.91
C ILE A 360 0.94 -2.04 -16.61
N GLY A 361 1.69 -1.08 -16.04
CA GLY A 361 1.32 -0.38 -14.81
C GLY A 361 0.00 0.39 -14.95
N SER A 362 -0.18 1.12 -16.05
CA SER A 362 -1.45 1.82 -16.33
C SER A 362 -2.62 0.85 -16.51
N LEU A 363 -2.40 -0.32 -17.13
CA LEU A 363 -3.44 -1.35 -17.27
C LEU A 363 -3.79 -2.00 -15.93
N LEU A 364 -2.79 -2.28 -15.09
CA LEU A 364 -2.99 -2.90 -13.77
C LEU A 364 -3.50 -1.92 -12.70
N ALA A 365 -3.32 -0.62 -12.88
CA ALA A 365 -3.86 0.38 -11.96
C ALA A 365 -5.39 0.30 -11.85
N TRP A 366 -6.08 -0.07 -12.93
CA TRP A 366 -7.54 -0.18 -12.94
C TRP A 366 -8.06 -1.30 -12.03
N PRO A 367 -7.71 -2.59 -12.22
CA PRO A 367 -8.22 -3.66 -11.37
C PRO A 367 -7.74 -3.58 -9.92
N THR A 368 -6.57 -2.98 -9.67
CA THR A 368 -6.01 -2.86 -8.31
C THR A 368 -6.61 -1.72 -7.49
N THR A 369 -7.33 -0.79 -8.10
CA THR A 369 -8.01 0.32 -7.41
C THR A 369 -9.52 0.14 -7.33
N THR A 370 -10.07 -0.95 -7.86
CA THR A 370 -11.49 -1.27 -7.74
C THR A 370 -11.79 -1.83 -6.34
N SER A 371 -12.72 -1.21 -5.61
CA SER A 371 -13.22 -1.80 -4.36
C SER A 371 -14.02 -3.05 -4.66
N HIS A 372 -13.78 -4.11 -3.88
CA HIS A 372 -14.57 -5.34 -3.92
C HIS A 372 -15.66 -5.32 -2.83
N GLU A 373 -15.86 -4.14 -2.23
CA GLU A 373 -16.83 -3.90 -1.18
C GLU A 373 -18.19 -3.52 -1.76
N TRP A 374 -19.23 -3.74 -0.95
CA TRP A 374 -20.62 -3.43 -1.32
C TRP A 374 -20.84 -1.96 -1.66
N GLU A 375 -20.01 -1.08 -1.13
CA GLU A 375 -19.94 0.33 -1.50
C GLU A 375 -18.82 0.55 -2.53
N VAL A 376 -19.23 0.96 -3.73
CA VAL A 376 -18.31 1.28 -4.80
C VAL A 376 -17.70 2.64 -4.51
N MET A 377 -16.48 2.64 -3.96
CA MET A 377 -15.75 3.87 -3.72
C MET A 377 -15.42 4.55 -5.06
N PRO A 378 -15.75 5.85 -5.23
CA PRO A 378 -15.38 6.57 -6.43
C PRO A 378 -13.87 6.50 -6.66
N ARG A 379 -13.46 6.20 -7.90
CA ARG A 379 -12.05 6.16 -8.26
C ARG A 379 -11.46 7.56 -8.22
N VAL A 380 -10.32 7.68 -7.56
CA VAL A 380 -9.58 8.93 -7.51
C VAL A 380 -8.49 8.94 -8.58
N SER A 381 -8.33 10.10 -9.22
CA SER A 381 -7.25 10.32 -10.18
C SER A 381 -5.91 10.27 -9.45
N PHE A 382 -4.92 9.64 -10.05
CA PHE A 382 -3.55 9.65 -9.54
C PHE A 382 -2.60 10.16 -10.62
N ASP A 383 -1.61 10.93 -10.18
CA ASP A 383 -0.56 11.40 -11.07
C ASP A 383 0.44 10.27 -11.33
N THR A 384 0.66 9.97 -12.62
CA THR A 384 1.70 9.02 -12.99
C THR A 384 3.06 9.59 -12.58
N PRO A 385 3.91 8.83 -11.85
CA PRO A 385 5.14 9.35 -11.27
C PRO A 385 6.27 9.45 -12.31
N TRP A 386 6.08 10.29 -13.33
CA TRP A 386 7.00 10.46 -14.46
C TRP A 386 8.42 10.81 -14.02
N TRP A 387 8.55 11.64 -12.98
CA TRP A 387 9.86 12.00 -12.44
C TRP A 387 10.61 10.82 -11.82
N ALA A 388 9.91 9.95 -11.08
CA ALA A 388 10.52 8.76 -10.52
C ALA A 388 10.92 7.77 -11.62
N ILE A 389 10.09 7.61 -12.65
CA ILE A 389 10.38 6.76 -13.82
C ILE A 389 11.58 7.31 -14.60
N ALA A 390 11.60 8.62 -14.88
CA ALA A 390 12.71 9.28 -15.57
C ALA A 390 14.02 9.17 -14.77
N THR A 391 13.94 9.35 -13.45
CA THR A 391 15.07 9.17 -12.53
C THR A 391 15.60 7.74 -12.58
N LEU A 392 14.72 6.74 -12.52
CA LEU A 392 15.09 5.33 -12.63
C LEU A 392 15.81 5.05 -13.97
N VAL A 393 15.23 5.50 -15.09
CA VAL A 393 15.76 5.27 -16.44
C VAL A 393 17.12 5.96 -16.64
N ALA A 394 17.32 7.15 -16.07
CA ALA A 394 18.56 7.90 -16.18
C ALA A 394 19.66 7.44 -15.19
N ALA A 395 19.29 7.18 -13.93
CA ALA A 395 20.24 6.84 -12.87
C ALA A 395 20.83 5.43 -13.05
N LEU A 396 20.02 4.46 -13.48
CA LEU A 396 20.45 3.07 -13.59
C LEU A 396 21.64 2.87 -14.55
N PRO A 397 21.65 3.43 -15.77
CA PRO A 397 22.82 3.38 -16.64
C PRO A 397 24.07 4.03 -16.07
N VAL A 398 23.91 5.16 -15.36
CA VAL A 398 25.02 5.88 -14.72
C VAL A 398 25.61 5.01 -13.62
N LEU A 399 24.77 4.45 -12.74
CA LEU A 399 25.19 3.54 -11.68
C LEU A 399 25.90 2.30 -12.23
N ALA A 400 25.35 1.66 -13.26
CA ALA A 400 25.99 0.52 -13.92
C ALA A 400 27.38 0.90 -14.48
N GLY A 401 27.50 2.08 -15.09
CA GLY A 401 28.76 2.62 -15.59
C GLY A 401 29.79 2.88 -14.48
N ILE A 402 29.37 3.53 -13.39
CA ILE A 402 30.20 3.81 -12.22
C ILE A 402 30.70 2.50 -11.60
N ILE A 403 29.80 1.56 -11.31
CA ILE A 403 30.15 0.27 -10.68
C ILE A 403 31.13 -0.51 -11.57
N ALA A 404 30.94 -0.48 -12.90
CA ALA A 404 31.87 -1.12 -13.84
C ALA A 404 33.23 -0.42 -13.93
N ALA A 405 33.32 0.87 -13.62
CA ALA A 405 34.56 1.65 -13.61
C ALA A 405 35.40 1.47 -12.34
N LEU A 406 34.82 0.95 -11.26
CA LEU A 406 35.48 0.84 -9.96
C LEU A 406 36.73 -0.07 -10.01
N PRO A 407 37.80 0.27 -9.26
CA PRO A 407 38.94 -0.62 -9.06
C PRO A 407 38.48 -1.96 -8.49
N ARG A 408 39.01 -3.07 -9.03
CA ARG A 408 38.79 -4.38 -8.43
C ARG A 408 39.88 -4.65 -7.39
N PRO A 409 39.55 -5.23 -6.22
CA PRO A 409 40.57 -5.68 -5.29
C PRO A 409 41.47 -6.73 -5.95
N PRO A 410 42.78 -6.75 -5.62
CA PRO A 410 43.68 -7.79 -6.10
C PRO A 410 43.13 -9.14 -5.65
N ARG A 411 42.96 -10.08 -6.58
CA ARG A 411 42.67 -11.47 -6.25
C ARG A 411 43.98 -12.09 -5.81
N GLY A 412 44.11 -12.37 -4.52
CA GLY A 412 45.16 -13.22 -3.97
C GLY A 412 45.06 -14.64 -4.49
#